data_AF-T1AHK9-F1
#
_entry.id   AF-T1AHK9-F1
#
_cell.length_a   1.000
_cell.length_b   1.000
_cell.length_c   1.000
_cell.angle_alpha   90.00
_cell.angle_beta   90.00
_cell.angle_gamma   90.00
#
_symmetry.space_group_name_H-M   'P 1'
#
loop_
_entity.id
_entity.type
_entity.pdbx_description
1 polymer ?
#
loop_
_entity_poly.entity_id
_entity_poly.type
_entity_poly.pdbx_seq_one_letter_code
_entity_poly.pdbx_strand_id
1 'polypeptide(L)'
;LRPGRFFFYVIQFATMVVLILAANASFNGFPRLCAFLARDDHLPHRFGAYGDRLVYSAAILVLTAVAVVVLVLFGASTDRLINLYAIGVFTAFTLAQGALVRYGWRTRGAHWRRNVFINGLGAAATLLVDVIVLVVKFRLGAWVVLIIVPILVWYFWSVSRHYQRIRGELQRL
;
A
#
# COMPACT_ATOMS: atom_id res chain seq x y z
N LEU A 1 24.18 -0.85 -38.78
CA LEU A 1 23.27 -0.78 -37.61
C LEU A 1 23.63 0.46 -36.80
N ARG A 2 22.74 1.46 -36.70
CA ARG A 2 23.06 2.74 -36.01
C ARG A 2 23.27 2.46 -34.51
N PRO A 3 24.41 2.86 -33.89
CA PRO A 3 24.74 2.55 -32.49
C PRO A 3 23.68 3.02 -31.48
N GLY A 4 22.89 4.05 -31.81
CA GLY A 4 21.76 4.48 -31.00
C GLY A 4 20.62 3.45 -30.84
N ARG A 5 20.42 2.52 -31.80
CA ARG A 5 19.36 1.49 -31.68
C ARG A 5 19.73 0.42 -30.66
N PHE A 6 21.01 0.05 -30.56
CA PHE A 6 21.47 -0.91 -29.56
C PHE A 6 21.27 -0.36 -28.14
N PHE A 7 21.69 0.89 -27.91
CA PHE A 7 21.52 1.55 -26.61
C PHE A 7 20.04 1.73 -26.23
N PHE A 8 19.19 2.03 -27.21
CA PHE A 8 17.74 2.10 -27.02
C PHE A 8 17.14 0.76 -26.55
N TYR A 9 17.48 -0.36 -27.21
CA TYR A 9 17.00 -1.68 -26.78
C TYR A 9 17.53 -2.09 -25.41
N VAL A 10 18.78 -1.77 -25.10
CA VAL A 10 19.37 -2.04 -23.78
C VAL A 10 18.61 -1.30 -22.68
N ILE A 11 18.33 0.01 -22.86
CA ILE A 11 17.56 0.79 -21.89
C ILE A 11 16.14 0.24 -21.76
N GLN A 12 15.47 -0.06 -22.87
CA GLN A 12 14.11 -0.59 -22.84
C GLN A 12 14.02 -1.94 -22.10
N PHE A 13 14.99 -2.83 -22.33
CA PHE A 13 15.07 -4.10 -21.63
C PHE A 13 15.37 -3.90 -20.14
N ALA A 14 16.29 -3.01 -19.80
CA ALA A 14 16.59 -2.66 -18.41
C ALA A 14 15.36 -2.09 -17.69
N THR A 15 14.62 -1.17 -18.31
CA THR A 15 13.37 -0.62 -17.76
C THR A 15 12.33 -1.71 -17.54
N MET A 16 12.16 -2.62 -18.51
CA MET A 16 11.25 -3.76 -18.37
C MET A 16 11.63 -4.64 -17.16
N VAL A 17 12.92 -4.97 -17.01
CA VAL A 17 13.42 -5.78 -15.89
C VAL A 17 13.18 -5.07 -14.55
N VAL A 18 13.44 -3.77 -14.45
CA VAL A 18 13.22 -2.98 -13.23
C VAL A 18 11.74 -2.98 -12.85
N LEU A 19 10.82 -2.78 -13.81
CA LEU A 19 9.38 -2.81 -13.57
C LEU A 19 8.90 -4.20 -13.10
N ILE A 20 9.40 -5.27 -13.71
CA ILE A 20 9.08 -6.65 -13.30
C ILE A 20 9.59 -6.92 -11.88
N LEU A 21 10.81 -6.48 -11.56
CA LEU A 21 11.39 -6.67 -10.23
C LEU A 21 10.61 -5.91 -9.15
N ALA A 22 10.16 -4.68 -9.46
CA ALA A 22 9.31 -3.89 -8.57
C ALA A 22 7.98 -4.60 -8.29
N ALA A 23 7.32 -5.14 -9.33
CA ALA A 23 6.10 -5.92 -9.15
C ALA A 23 6.33 -7.17 -8.29
N ASN A 24 7.42 -7.91 -8.53
CA ASN A 24 7.78 -9.10 -7.75
C ASN A 24 8.01 -8.77 -6.26
N ALA A 25 8.61 -7.63 -5.94
CA ALA A 25 8.79 -7.19 -4.55
C ALA A 25 7.43 -7.01 -3.83
N SER A 26 6.44 -6.41 -4.50
CA SER A 26 5.08 -6.25 -3.94
C SER A 26 4.39 -7.60 -3.70
N PHE A 27 4.48 -8.55 -4.65
CA PHE A 27 3.88 -9.88 -4.51
C PHE A 27 4.53 -10.74 -3.42
N ASN A 28 5.83 -10.54 -3.13
CA ASN A 28 6.51 -11.23 -2.02
C ASN A 28 6.29 -10.54 -0.67
N GLY A 29 6.17 -9.21 -0.64
CA GLY A 29 5.99 -8.43 0.58
C GLY A 29 4.58 -8.53 1.16
N PHE A 30 3.56 -8.51 0.31
CA PHE A 30 2.16 -8.44 0.75
C PHE A 30 1.69 -9.64 1.58
N PRO A 31 1.93 -10.91 1.19
CA PRO A 31 1.54 -12.06 2.01
C PRO A 31 2.19 -12.05 3.40
N ARG A 32 3.44 -11.55 3.48
CA ARG A 32 4.14 -11.40 4.76
C ARG A 32 3.48 -10.36 5.64
N LEU A 33 3.07 -9.22 5.09
CA LEU A 33 2.31 -8.19 5.82
C LEU A 33 0.95 -8.73 6.32
N CYS A 34 0.23 -9.48 5.47
CA CYS A 34 -1.02 -10.14 5.87
C CYS A 34 -0.80 -11.15 7.01
N ALA A 35 0.28 -11.93 6.96
CA ALA A 35 0.63 -12.88 8.02
C ALA A 35 0.99 -12.16 9.34
N PHE A 36 1.68 -11.02 9.29
CA PHE A 36 1.92 -10.19 10.48
C PHE A 36 0.61 -9.66 11.08
N LEU A 37 -0.28 -9.08 10.27
CA LEU A 37 -1.58 -8.59 10.76
C LEU A 37 -2.50 -9.71 11.29
N ALA A 38 -2.38 -10.93 10.76
CA ALA A 38 -3.14 -12.08 11.23
C ALA A 38 -2.64 -12.63 12.57
N ARG A 39 -1.36 -12.41 12.91
CA ARG A 39 -0.80 -12.74 14.23
C ARG A 39 -1.25 -11.76 15.32
N ASP A 40 -1.46 -10.49 14.95
CA ASP A 40 -1.96 -9.45 15.87
C ASP A 40 -3.51 -9.46 15.99
N ASP A 41 -4.17 -10.57 15.65
CA ASP A 41 -5.64 -10.76 15.67
C ASP A 41 -6.48 -9.78 14.82
N HIS A 42 -5.83 -9.00 13.95
CA HIS A 42 -6.50 -8.03 13.07
C HIS A 42 -7.01 -8.64 11.75
N LEU A 43 -6.67 -9.90 11.43
CA LEU A 43 -7.13 -10.68 10.27
C LEU A 43 -7.53 -12.12 10.69
N PRO A 44 -8.40 -12.85 9.96
CA PRO A 44 -8.87 -14.18 10.36
C PRO A 44 -7.73 -15.21 10.41
N HIS A 45 -7.78 -16.16 11.36
CA HIS A 45 -6.73 -17.16 11.62
C HIS A 45 -6.36 -18.02 10.39
N ARG A 46 -7.19 -18.05 9.33
CA ARG A 46 -6.84 -18.62 8.03
C ARG A 46 -5.69 -17.89 7.31
N PHE A 47 -5.33 -16.67 7.72
CA PHE A 47 -4.11 -15.96 7.27
C PHE A 47 -2.94 -16.07 8.28
N GLY A 48 -3.18 -16.61 9.48
CA GLY A 48 -2.25 -16.53 10.62
C GLY A 48 -1.45 -17.80 10.91
N ALA A 49 -1.77 -18.94 10.27
CA ALA A 49 -1.00 -20.16 10.42
C ALA A 49 0.33 -20.05 9.64
N TYR A 50 1.41 -19.71 10.36
CA TYR A 50 2.76 -19.86 9.85
C TYR A 50 3.01 -21.33 9.50
N GLY A 51 3.00 -21.67 8.20
CA GLY A 51 3.38 -23.01 7.75
C GLY A 51 2.73 -23.47 6.45
N ASP A 52 1.48 -23.10 6.19
CA ASP A 52 0.78 -23.63 5.02
C ASP A 52 0.96 -22.73 3.80
N ARG A 53 1.57 -23.27 2.74
CA ARG A 53 1.64 -22.69 1.38
C ARG A 53 0.27 -22.16 0.90
N LEU A 54 -0.83 -22.71 1.44
CA LEU A 54 -2.20 -22.29 1.18
C LEU A 54 -2.48 -20.82 1.52
N VAL A 55 -1.94 -20.32 2.64
CA VAL A 55 -2.16 -18.94 3.09
C VAL A 55 -1.43 -17.94 2.20
N TYR A 56 -0.18 -18.26 1.87
CA TYR A 56 0.64 -17.46 0.96
C TYR A 56 0.00 -17.38 -0.42
N SER A 57 -0.55 -18.50 -0.91
CA SER A 57 -1.24 -18.58 -2.20
C SER A 57 -2.55 -17.79 -2.21
N ALA A 58 -3.34 -17.85 -1.12
CA ALA A 58 -4.58 -17.08 -1.01
C ALA A 58 -4.31 -15.57 -1.02
N ALA A 59 -3.29 -15.10 -0.31
CA ALA A 59 -2.91 -13.68 -0.30
C ALA A 59 -2.44 -13.20 -1.68
N ILE A 60 -1.67 -14.01 -2.41
CA ILE A 60 -1.27 -13.71 -3.80
C ILE A 60 -2.51 -13.64 -4.70
N LEU A 61 -3.42 -14.61 -4.62
CA LEU A 61 -4.63 -14.62 -5.45
C LEU A 61 -5.51 -13.40 -5.21
N VAL A 62 -5.69 -12.99 -3.95
CA VAL A 62 -6.43 -11.77 -3.60
C VAL A 62 -5.72 -10.53 -4.15
N LEU A 63 -4.40 -10.44 -4.00
CA LEU A 63 -3.62 -9.32 -4.53
C LEU A 63 -3.71 -9.23 -6.06
N THR A 64 -3.61 -10.38 -6.75
CA THR A 64 -3.77 -10.46 -8.20
C THR A 64 -5.17 -10.02 -8.62
N ALA A 65 -6.22 -10.50 -7.94
CA ALA A 65 -7.60 -10.11 -8.24
C ALA A 65 -7.82 -8.60 -8.08
N VAL A 66 -7.33 -8.01 -6.98
CA VAL A 66 -7.41 -6.56 -6.74
C VAL A 66 -6.62 -5.78 -7.79
N ALA A 67 -5.40 -6.22 -8.13
CA ALA A 67 -4.59 -5.58 -9.15
C ALA A 67 -5.27 -5.57 -10.53
N VAL A 68 -5.89 -6.69 -10.92
CA VAL A 68 -6.67 -6.80 -12.17
C VAL A 68 -7.87 -5.87 -12.15
N VAL A 69 -8.64 -5.83 -11.05
CA VAL A 69 -9.78 -4.92 -10.91
C VAL A 69 -9.35 -3.47 -11.06
N VAL A 70 -8.26 -3.06 -10.39
CA VAL A 70 -7.72 -1.70 -10.52
C VAL A 70 -7.28 -1.42 -11.97
N LEU A 71 -6.56 -2.33 -12.63
CA LEU A 71 -6.15 -2.14 -14.02
C LEU A 71 -7.34 -1.94 -14.97
N VAL A 72 -8.40 -2.75 -14.82
CA VAL A 72 -9.61 -2.67 -15.64
C VAL A 72 -10.36 -1.36 -15.37
N LEU A 73 -10.57 -0.98 -14.11
CA LEU A 73 -11.28 0.25 -13.74
C LEU A 73 -10.60 1.51 -14.26
N PHE A 74 -9.26 1.52 -14.31
CA PHE A 74 -8.48 2.67 -14.76
C PHE A 74 -8.04 2.58 -16.23
N GLY A 75 -8.47 1.54 -16.96
CA GLY A 75 -8.13 1.32 -18.36
C GLY A 75 -6.62 1.25 -18.63
N ALA A 76 -5.84 0.73 -17.67
CA ALA A 76 -4.38 0.69 -17.70
C ALA A 76 -3.69 2.05 -17.97
N SER A 77 -4.37 3.18 -17.68
CA SER A 77 -3.81 4.52 -17.87
C SER A 77 -2.76 4.84 -16.80
N THR A 78 -1.50 4.95 -17.22
CA THR A 78 -0.36 5.22 -16.32
C THR A 78 -0.55 6.50 -15.52
N ASP A 79 -1.07 7.56 -16.14
CA ASP A 79 -1.30 8.84 -15.46
C ASP A 79 -2.25 8.72 -14.26
N ARG A 80 -3.34 7.94 -14.40
CA ARG A 80 -4.31 7.77 -13.30
C ARG A 80 -3.80 6.79 -12.26
N LEU A 81 -3.13 5.70 -12.68
CA LEU A 81 -2.53 4.72 -11.79
C LEU A 81 -1.45 5.35 -10.91
N ILE A 82 -0.57 6.19 -11.48
CA ILE A 82 0.49 6.89 -10.74
C ILE A 82 -0.11 7.82 -9.70
N ASN A 83 -1.18 8.55 -10.03
CA ASN A 83 -1.85 9.44 -9.06
C ASN A 83 -2.49 8.65 -7.90
N LEU A 84 -3.16 7.53 -8.20
CA LEU A 84 -3.75 6.66 -7.18
C LEU A 84 -2.66 6.07 -6.26
N TYR A 85 -1.57 5.59 -6.85
CA TYR A 85 -0.42 5.06 -6.13
C TYR A 85 0.19 6.12 -5.20
N ALA A 86 0.41 7.33 -5.72
CA ALA A 86 1.01 8.42 -4.96
C ALA A 86 0.22 8.72 -3.69
N ILE A 87 -1.10 8.91 -3.78
CA ILE A 87 -1.95 9.21 -2.62
C ILE A 87 -1.89 8.05 -1.62
N GLY A 88 -2.08 6.80 -2.07
CA GLY A 88 -2.03 5.65 -1.17
C GLY A 88 -0.72 5.52 -0.42
N VAL A 89 0.41 5.74 -1.11
CA VAL A 89 1.75 5.67 -0.52
C VAL A 89 2.03 6.84 0.41
N PHE A 90 1.72 8.07 0.01
CA PHE A 90 1.94 9.24 0.86
C PHE A 90 1.08 9.18 2.11
N THR A 91 -0.21 8.85 2.01
CA THR A 91 -1.08 8.67 3.17
C THR A 91 -0.54 7.56 4.08
N ALA A 92 -0.09 6.42 3.54
CA ALA A 92 0.52 5.35 4.35
C ALA A 92 1.80 5.81 5.07
N PHE A 93 2.65 6.59 4.39
CA PHE A 93 3.84 7.17 5.02
C PHE A 93 3.48 8.19 6.10
N THR A 94 2.49 9.06 5.87
CA THR A 94 2.02 10.02 6.87
C THR A 94 1.48 9.30 8.11
N LEU A 95 0.68 8.25 7.93
CA LEU A 95 0.17 7.43 9.02
C LEU A 95 1.30 6.68 9.76
N ALA A 96 2.25 6.08 9.03
CA ALA A 96 3.37 5.36 9.63
C ALA A 96 4.28 6.30 10.44
N GLN A 97 4.61 7.46 9.90
CA GLN A 97 5.42 8.46 10.60
C GLN A 97 4.68 9.06 11.79
N GLY A 98 3.37 9.35 11.67
CA GLY A 98 2.54 9.76 12.80
C GLY A 98 2.45 8.69 13.90
N ALA A 99 2.34 7.41 13.53
CA ALA A 99 2.37 6.29 14.46
C ALA A 99 3.72 6.18 15.18
N LEU A 100 4.84 6.37 14.46
CA LEU A 100 6.19 6.39 15.04
C LEU A 100 6.40 7.58 16.00
N VAL A 101 5.83 8.74 15.69
CA VAL A 101 5.83 9.90 16.60
C VAL A 101 5.08 9.58 17.89
N ARG A 102 3.86 9.04 17.77
CA ARG A 102 3.04 8.63 18.94
C ARG A 102 3.73 7.52 19.75
N TYR A 103 4.34 6.55 19.09
CA TYR A 103 5.10 5.49 19.71
C TYR A 103 6.28 6.07 20.50
N GLY A 104 7.13 6.88 19.86
CA GLY A 104 8.25 7.55 20.52
C GLY A 104 7.83 8.39 21.72
N TRP A 105 6.67 9.06 21.64
CA TRP A 105 6.08 9.82 22.74
C TRP A 105 5.69 8.98 23.96
N ARG A 106 5.26 7.73 23.75
CA ARG A 106 4.86 6.82 24.83
C ARG A 106 6.03 6.07 25.44
N THR A 107 6.94 5.53 24.63
CA THR A 107 8.02 4.67 25.11
C THR A 107 9.18 5.46 25.74
N ARG A 108 9.29 6.77 25.44
CA ARG A 108 10.27 7.74 25.99
C ARG A 108 11.70 7.19 26.17
N GLY A 109 12.13 6.32 25.24
CA GLY A 109 13.46 5.69 25.30
C GLY A 109 14.61 6.66 24.98
N ALA A 110 15.83 6.12 24.94
CA ALA A 110 17.01 6.89 24.53
C ALA A 110 16.80 7.51 23.14
N HIS A 111 17.14 8.79 22.99
CA HIS A 111 16.95 9.58 21.75
C HIS A 111 15.50 9.81 21.29
N TRP A 112 14.47 9.58 22.12
CA TRP A 112 13.07 9.74 21.70
C TRP A 112 12.76 11.13 21.12
N ARG A 113 13.31 12.20 21.71
CA ARG A 113 13.09 13.58 21.22
C ARG A 113 13.58 13.77 19.78
N ARG A 114 14.75 13.21 19.44
CA ARG A 114 15.31 13.28 18.08
C ARG A 114 14.47 12.46 17.10
N ASN A 115 14.11 11.23 17.46
CA ASN A 115 13.27 10.38 16.61
C ASN A 115 11.89 11.00 16.37
N VAL A 116 11.26 11.54 17.41
CA VAL A 116 9.98 12.24 17.33
C VAL A 116 10.08 13.48 16.44
N PHE A 117 11.16 14.25 16.56
CA PHE A 117 11.35 15.44 15.73
C PHE A 117 11.52 15.07 14.25
N ILE A 118 12.38 14.08 13.95
CA ILE A 118 12.63 13.63 12.57
C ILE A 118 11.36 13.02 11.95
N ASN A 119 10.69 12.11 12.66
CA ASN A 119 9.45 11.49 12.17
C ASN A 119 8.30 12.50 12.11
N GLY A 120 8.26 13.50 13.01
CA GLY A 120 7.27 14.57 12.96
C GLY A 120 7.46 15.48 11.76
N LEU A 121 8.71 15.83 11.45
CA LEU A 121 9.04 16.64 10.29
C LEU A 121 8.73 15.90 8.98
N GLY A 122 9.05 14.61 8.90
CA GLY A 122 8.69 13.80 7.74
C GLY A 122 7.18 13.53 7.64
N ALA A 123 6.45 13.42 8.76
CA ALA A 123 4.98 13.35 8.75
C ALA A 123 4.38 14.65 8.20
N ALA A 124 4.90 15.82 8.61
CA ALA A 124 4.47 17.11 8.09
C ALA A 124 4.79 17.27 6.59
N ALA A 125 5.99 16.86 6.16
CA ALA A 125 6.40 16.92 4.76
C ALA A 125 5.54 16.01 3.87
N THR A 126 5.28 14.77 4.31
CA THR A 126 4.43 13.84 3.56
C THR A 126 2.97 14.30 3.51
N LEU A 127 2.44 14.85 4.62
CA LEU A 127 1.11 15.44 4.64
C LEU A 127 1.00 16.64 3.69
N LEU A 128 2.02 17.50 3.66
CA LEU A 128 2.08 18.63 2.74
C LEU A 128 2.07 18.16 1.28
N VAL A 129 2.86 17.14 0.94
CA VAL A 129 2.84 16.53 -0.39
C VAL A 129 1.46 15.97 -0.72
N ASP A 130 0.82 15.27 0.20
CA ASP A 130 -0.52 14.70 -0.01
C ASP A 130 -1.56 15.80 -0.29
N VAL A 131 -1.51 16.91 0.48
CA VAL A 131 -2.36 18.09 0.25
C VAL A 131 -2.08 18.74 -1.10
N ILE A 132 -0.81 18.90 -1.48
CA ILE A 132 -0.44 19.48 -2.79
C ILE A 132 -0.96 18.59 -3.91
N VAL A 133 -0.75 17.28 -3.83
CA VAL A 133 -1.23 16.32 -4.83
C VAL A 133 -2.76 16.40 -4.94
N LEU A 134 -3.47 16.46 -3.81
CA LEU A 134 -4.91 16.60 -3.75
C LEU A 134 -5.39 17.87 -4.47
N VAL A 135 -4.79 19.02 -4.17
CA VAL A 135 -5.19 20.33 -4.72
C VAL A 135 -4.82 20.47 -6.19
N VAL A 136 -3.60 20.09 -6.58
CA VAL A 136 -3.10 20.24 -7.97
C VAL A 136 -3.87 19.32 -8.91
N LYS A 137 -4.09 18.07 -8.51
CA LYS A 137 -4.75 17.08 -9.37
C LYS A 137 -6.26 17.28 -9.45
N PHE A 138 -6.86 18.02 -8.51
CA PHE A 138 -8.28 18.40 -8.56
C PHE A 138 -8.65 19.11 -9.87
N ARG A 139 -7.79 20.00 -10.37
CA ARG A 139 -8.04 20.77 -11.60
C ARG A 139 -7.79 20.00 -12.90
N LEU A 140 -7.02 18.92 -12.85
CA LEU A 140 -6.64 18.09 -14.02
C LEU A 140 -7.65 16.95 -14.31
N GLY A 141 -8.85 17.03 -13.74
CA GLY A 141 -9.88 15.99 -13.94
C GLY A 141 -9.69 14.75 -13.07
N ALA A 142 -8.85 14.80 -12.03
CA ALA A 142 -8.63 13.69 -11.11
C ALA A 142 -9.64 13.62 -9.95
N TRP A 143 -10.81 14.26 -10.05
CA TRP A 143 -11.93 14.11 -9.12
C TRP A 143 -12.30 12.62 -8.91
N VAL A 144 -12.12 11.81 -9.95
CA VAL A 144 -12.27 10.35 -9.91
C VAL A 144 -11.38 9.71 -8.84
N VAL A 145 -10.16 10.21 -8.65
CA VAL A 145 -9.24 9.71 -7.60
C VAL A 145 -9.74 10.09 -6.21
N LEU A 146 -10.32 11.29 -6.07
CA LEU A 146 -10.89 11.77 -4.81
C LEU A 146 -12.11 10.95 -4.36
N ILE A 147 -12.82 10.30 -5.29
CA ILE A 147 -13.93 9.37 -5.00
C ILE A 147 -13.40 7.94 -4.83
N ILE A 148 -12.50 7.49 -5.70
CA ILE A 148 -11.99 6.11 -5.66
C ILE A 148 -11.14 5.87 -4.42
N VAL A 149 -10.31 6.82 -3.98
CA VAL A 149 -9.48 6.63 -2.78
C VAL A 149 -10.32 6.33 -1.54
N PRO A 150 -11.33 7.13 -1.14
CA PRO A 150 -12.17 6.80 0.00
C PRO A 150 -12.99 5.52 -0.22
N ILE A 151 -13.42 5.20 -1.45
CA ILE A 151 -14.07 3.91 -1.75
C ILE A 151 -13.11 2.74 -1.56
N LEU A 152 -11.85 2.87 -1.99
CA LEU A 152 -10.84 1.83 -1.86
C LEU A 152 -10.42 1.66 -0.40
N VAL A 153 -10.22 2.77 0.33
CA VAL A 153 -9.97 2.78 1.77
C VAL A 153 -11.16 2.18 2.51
N TRP A 154 -12.40 2.55 2.15
CA TRP A 154 -13.61 1.96 2.72
C TRP A 154 -13.75 0.49 2.37
N TYR A 155 -13.36 0.06 1.18
CA TYR A 155 -13.33 -1.34 0.76
C TYR A 155 -12.32 -2.13 1.60
N PHE A 156 -11.07 -1.68 1.70
CA PHE A 156 -10.07 -2.31 2.56
C PHE A 156 -10.49 -2.34 4.04
N TRP A 157 -11.13 -1.27 4.52
CA TRP A 157 -11.65 -1.20 5.88
C TRP A 157 -12.89 -2.07 6.12
N SER A 158 -13.78 -2.17 5.13
CA SER A 158 -14.98 -3.00 5.14
C SER A 158 -14.62 -4.48 5.11
N VAL A 159 -13.65 -4.87 4.27
CA VAL A 159 -13.08 -6.22 4.27
C VAL A 159 -12.49 -6.53 5.65
N SER A 160 -11.71 -5.61 6.25
CA SER A 160 -11.18 -5.79 7.61
C SER A 160 -12.29 -5.97 8.66
N ARG A 161 -13.36 -5.16 8.62
CA ARG A 161 -14.50 -5.26 9.55
C ARG A 161 -15.41 -6.47 9.32
N HIS A 162 -15.61 -6.87 8.08
CA HIS A 162 -16.45 -8.02 7.74
C HIS A 162 -15.83 -9.32 8.27
N TYR A 163 -14.50 -9.43 8.20
CA TYR A 163 -13.77 -10.55 8.79
C TYR A 163 -13.71 -10.53 10.33
N GLN A 164 -13.77 -9.34 10.95
CA GLN A 164 -13.91 -9.22 12.42
C GLN A 164 -15.29 -9.71 12.91
N ARG A 165 -16.36 -9.51 12.11
CA ARG A 165 -17.72 -9.95 12.48
C ARG A 165 -17.91 -11.47 12.43
N ILE A 166 -17.34 -12.14 11.42
CA ILE A 166 -17.46 -13.61 11.27
C ILE A 166 -16.78 -14.37 12.44
N ARG A 167 -15.77 -13.77 13.09
CA ARG A 167 -15.15 -14.34 14.30
C ARG A 167 -16.05 -14.31 15.54
N GLY A 168 -16.98 -13.35 15.63
CA GLY A 168 -17.85 -13.19 16.80
C GLY A 168 -18.98 -14.21 16.88
N GLU A 169 -19.40 -14.80 15.76
CA GLU A 169 -20.47 -15.81 15.74
C GLU A 169 -19.97 -17.22 16.10
N LEU A 170 -18.72 -17.57 15.78
CA LEU A 170 -18.15 -18.89 16.05
C LEU A 170 -17.67 -19.10 17.49
N GLN A 171 -17.52 -18.04 18.29
CA GLN A 171 -17.23 -18.15 19.73
C GLN A 171 -18.50 -18.32 20.60
N ARG A 172 -19.69 -18.31 19.98
CA ARG A 172 -20.98 -18.49 20.66
C ARG A 172 -21.58 -19.88 20.46
N LEU A 173 -20.87 -20.77 19.77
CA LEU A 173 -21.16 -22.21 19.65
C LEU A 173 -20.09 -22.99 20.42
#